data_AF-A0A516PW17-F1
#
_entry.id   AF-A0A516PW17-F1
#
_cell.length_a   1.000
_cell.length_b   1.000
_cell.length_c   1.000
_cell.angle_alpha   90.00
_cell.angle_beta   90.00
_cell.angle_gamma   90.00
#
_symmetry.space_group_name_H-M   'P 1'
#
loop_
_entity.id
_entity.type
_entity.pdbx_description
1 polymer ?
#
loop_
_entity_poly.entity_id
_entity_poly.type
_entity_poly.pdbx_seq_one_letter_code
_entity_poly.pdbx_strand_id
1 'polypeptide(L)'
;MSRNRRRAGVVIGGLVILLAAIAVVAYLAGRSGEPQATPTTSSTAAVTPSDTPTVAPSTASSSDAADGLDRGVVAAGRGGKSEGPDGLPLTYDRTQDGAAAAATNYLIWMNSIKITDKSAADAMATATAADDTTRTALVRSFDEIRSGMRGLTTDELQPARGAYAVARYSPDSATVYVWAPEVTADASGASQQTWGIDAVNVVWARGDWKLNHELIVRSGGAAADPKDPSGNPTSAEKRSILSRTPEDPGEIQDSAEQSWLEYANAPH
;
A
#
# COMPACT_ATOMS: atom_id res chain seq x y z
N MET A 1 10.32 -43.18 37.37
CA MET A 1 10.73 -42.06 38.24
C MET A 1 11.64 -41.13 37.42
N SER A 2 11.10 -40.19 36.64
CA SER A 2 10.78 -38.80 36.99
C SER A 2 11.95 -37.98 37.58
N ARG A 3 12.53 -37.06 36.78
CA ARG A 3 12.38 -35.60 36.91
C ARG A 3 13.40 -34.82 36.07
N ASN A 4 12.85 -34.04 35.13
CA ASN A 4 13.12 -32.63 34.84
C ASN A 4 14.57 -32.10 34.85
N ARG A 5 14.97 -31.51 33.72
CA ARG A 5 15.49 -30.13 33.68
C ARG A 5 15.40 -29.52 32.26
N ARG A 6 14.34 -28.72 32.08
CA ARG A 6 14.29 -27.41 31.39
C ARG A 6 15.12 -27.25 30.10
N ARG A 7 14.47 -27.40 28.94
CA ARG A 7 14.87 -26.65 27.74
C ARG A 7 13.96 -25.44 27.63
N ALA A 8 14.60 -24.27 27.60
CA ALA A 8 14.01 -22.96 27.58
C ALA A 8 13.20 -22.76 26.30
N GLY A 9 11.89 -22.58 26.46
CA GLY A 9 11.12 -21.73 25.57
C GLY A 9 11.31 -20.29 26.02
N VAL A 10 11.57 -19.40 25.06
CA VAL A 10 11.27 -17.96 24.98
C VAL A 10 12.07 -17.47 23.76
N VAL A 11 11.44 -17.54 22.58
CA VAL A 11 11.78 -16.71 21.42
C VAL A 11 10.65 -15.68 21.37
N ILE A 12 10.72 -14.68 22.24
CA ILE A 12 9.78 -13.56 22.35
C ILE A 12 10.65 -12.31 22.44
N GLY A 13 10.51 -11.39 21.47
CA GLY A 13 11.01 -10.01 21.61
C GLY A 13 11.94 -9.46 20.52
N GLY A 14 12.00 -10.05 19.31
CA GLY A 14 13.06 -9.71 18.33
C GLY A 14 12.69 -8.95 17.04
N LEU A 15 11.44 -8.98 16.53
CA LEU A 15 11.22 -8.70 15.09
C LEU A 15 10.23 -7.55 14.75
N VAL A 16 9.41 -7.07 15.67
CA VAL A 16 8.38 -6.06 15.35
C VAL A 16 8.91 -4.60 15.39
N ILE A 17 10.17 -4.42 15.83
CA ILE A 17 10.87 -3.12 15.87
C ILE A 17 11.39 -2.67 14.48
N LEU A 18 11.31 -3.52 13.44
CA LEU A 18 11.78 -3.17 12.10
C LEU A 18 10.93 -2.07 11.40
N LEU A 19 9.72 -1.76 11.90
CA LEU A 19 8.87 -0.71 11.31
C LEU A 19 9.03 0.66 11.96
N ALA A 20 9.46 0.71 13.23
CA ALA A 20 10.02 1.93 13.81
C ALA A 20 11.39 2.27 13.17
N ALA A 21 12.06 1.31 12.51
CA ALA A 21 13.31 1.55 11.79
C ALA A 21 13.13 2.30 10.44
N ILE A 22 11.96 2.23 9.79
CA ILE A 22 11.67 2.99 8.55
C ILE A 22 11.50 4.49 8.84
N ALA A 23 10.95 4.84 10.00
CA ALA A 23 10.83 6.22 10.44
C ALA A 23 12.20 6.93 10.68
N VAL A 24 13.31 6.19 10.81
CA VAL A 24 14.65 6.72 11.11
C VAL A 24 15.60 6.73 9.91
N VAL A 25 15.33 5.95 8.84
CA VAL A 25 16.18 5.92 7.62
C VAL A 25 15.82 7.03 6.63
N ALA A 26 14.56 7.39 6.45
CA ALA A 26 14.18 8.51 5.57
C ALA A 26 14.56 9.89 6.15
N TYR A 27 14.70 10.00 7.47
CA TYR A 27 15.14 11.23 8.14
C TYR A 27 16.67 11.45 8.04
N LEU A 28 17.45 10.44 7.65
CA LEU A 28 18.85 10.58 7.23
C LEU A 28 18.85 10.94 5.74
N ALA A 29 19.14 12.18 5.38
CA ALA A 29 20.54 12.56 5.18
C ALA A 29 21.25 11.50 4.33
N GLY A 30 21.37 11.72 3.02
CA GLY A 30 22.04 12.91 2.53
C GLY A 30 23.24 12.43 1.76
N ARG A 31 23.06 12.26 0.45
CA ARG A 31 24.15 12.07 -0.52
C ARG A 31 23.57 12.27 -1.91
N SER A 32 23.65 13.52 -2.35
CA SER A 32 24.19 13.88 -3.66
C SER A 32 24.58 12.71 -4.58
N GLY A 33 23.98 12.68 -5.77
CA GLY A 33 24.42 11.88 -6.91
C GLY A 33 23.81 12.42 -8.20
N GLU A 34 24.61 13.18 -8.95
CA GLU A 34 24.32 13.72 -10.29
C GLU A 34 24.06 12.64 -11.35
N PRO A 35 23.41 13.01 -12.48
CA PRO A 35 22.99 12.09 -13.54
C PRO A 35 24.15 11.70 -14.49
N GLN A 36 24.23 10.43 -14.89
CA GLN A 36 25.13 9.97 -15.94
C GLN A 36 24.38 9.32 -17.10
N ALA A 37 24.79 9.71 -18.32
CA ALA A 37 24.14 9.50 -19.60
C ALA A 37 24.13 8.04 -20.12
N THR A 38 23.15 7.80 -20.99
CA THR A 38 22.90 6.61 -21.82
C THR A 38 24.04 6.22 -22.76
N PRO A 39 24.02 4.96 -23.24
CA PRO A 39 24.04 4.77 -24.70
C PRO A 39 22.97 3.81 -25.23
N THR A 40 22.50 4.18 -26.41
CA THR A 40 21.65 3.48 -27.39
C THR A 40 22.28 2.22 -27.94
N THR A 41 21.50 1.15 -28.13
CA THR A 41 21.69 0.20 -29.24
C THR A 41 20.35 -0.30 -29.78
N SER A 42 20.15 -0.05 -31.07
CA SER A 42 19.09 -0.61 -31.91
C SER A 42 19.38 -2.07 -32.24
N SER A 43 18.34 -2.91 -32.37
CA SER A 43 18.42 -4.10 -33.23
C SER A 43 17.05 -4.45 -33.80
N THR A 44 17.04 -4.58 -35.13
CA THR A 44 15.92 -4.86 -36.02
C THR A 44 15.93 -6.33 -36.39
N ALA A 45 14.79 -7.02 -36.36
CA ALA A 45 14.51 -8.12 -37.29
C ALA A 45 13.00 -8.39 -37.40
N ALA A 46 12.53 -8.42 -38.64
CA ALA A 46 11.18 -8.71 -39.08
C ALA A 46 11.03 -10.19 -39.46
N VAL A 47 9.84 -10.78 -39.27
CA VAL A 47 9.37 -11.96 -40.02
C VAL A 47 7.85 -11.84 -40.31
N THR A 48 7.53 -12.16 -41.55
CA THR A 48 6.33 -12.04 -42.40
C THR A 48 5.17 -13.00 -42.04
N PRO A 49 3.90 -12.76 -42.49
CA PRO A 49 2.68 -13.41 -41.98
C PRO A 49 2.16 -14.58 -42.83
N SER A 50 1.11 -15.26 -42.35
CA SER A 50 0.21 -16.09 -43.17
C SER A 50 -1.20 -16.23 -42.56
N ASP A 51 -2.20 -16.02 -43.42
CA ASP A 51 -3.66 -16.03 -43.23
C ASP A 51 -4.23 -17.40 -42.81
N THR A 52 -5.43 -17.58 -42.24
CA THR A 52 -6.79 -17.38 -42.81
C THR A 52 -7.88 -17.68 -41.72
N PRO A 53 -9.22 -17.51 -41.94
CA PRO A 53 -10.14 -16.95 -40.96
C PRO A 53 -11.15 -17.95 -40.35
N THR A 54 -11.81 -17.57 -39.26
CA THR A 54 -13.05 -18.20 -38.77
C THR A 54 -13.96 -17.13 -38.16
N VAL A 55 -15.25 -17.19 -38.50
CA VAL A 55 -16.26 -16.15 -38.28
C VAL A 55 -17.27 -16.54 -37.17
N ALA A 56 -17.60 -15.53 -36.35
CA ALA A 56 -18.81 -15.24 -35.56
C ALA A 56 -18.97 -15.83 -34.13
N PRO A 57 -19.74 -15.15 -33.22
CA PRO A 57 -20.46 -13.86 -33.34
C PRO A 57 -20.04 -12.76 -32.33
N SER A 58 -20.48 -11.53 -32.60
CA SER A 58 -20.27 -10.31 -31.79
C SER A 58 -21.28 -10.13 -30.65
N THR A 59 -20.76 -9.76 -29.47
CA THR A 59 -21.24 -8.78 -28.45
C THR A 59 -20.32 -8.97 -27.23
N ALA A 60 -19.57 -8.03 -26.67
CA ALA A 60 -19.50 -6.57 -26.75
C ALA A 60 -18.04 -6.13 -26.49
N SER A 61 -17.73 -4.89 -26.87
CA SER A 61 -16.46 -4.16 -26.76
C SER A 61 -15.44 -4.64 -25.73
N SER A 62 -14.37 -5.26 -26.23
CA SER A 62 -13.07 -5.37 -25.56
C SER A 62 -11.99 -5.09 -26.60
N SER A 63 -11.68 -3.82 -26.88
CA SER A 63 -10.57 -3.50 -27.80
C SER A 63 -9.83 -2.19 -27.48
N ASP A 64 -9.66 -1.88 -26.19
CA ASP A 64 -8.60 -0.95 -25.71
C ASP A 64 -7.85 -1.50 -24.48
N ALA A 65 -8.11 -2.76 -24.08
CA ALA A 65 -7.53 -3.41 -22.90
C ALA A 65 -6.14 -4.02 -23.13
N ALA A 66 -5.43 -3.66 -24.21
CA ALA A 66 -4.27 -4.44 -24.64
C ALA A 66 -3.02 -4.28 -23.75
N ASP A 67 -2.80 -3.14 -23.07
CA ASP A 67 -1.51 -2.87 -22.42
C ASP A 67 -1.58 -2.30 -20.98
N GLY A 68 -2.77 -2.17 -20.38
CA GLY A 68 -2.98 -1.52 -19.06
C GLY A 68 -3.22 -2.47 -17.88
N LEU A 69 -3.26 -1.92 -16.65
CA LEU A 69 -3.86 -2.59 -15.50
C LEU A 69 -5.39 -2.61 -15.63
N ASP A 70 -6.03 -3.68 -15.17
CA ASP A 70 -7.48 -3.75 -15.09
C ASP A 70 -8.01 -2.79 -14.01
N ARG A 71 -9.21 -2.25 -14.22
CA ARG A 71 -9.88 -1.42 -13.21
C ARG A 71 -10.67 -2.30 -12.24
N GLY A 72 -10.35 -2.17 -10.95
CA GLY A 72 -11.09 -2.80 -9.87
C GLY A 72 -12.41 -2.10 -9.55
N VAL A 73 -13.18 -2.69 -8.64
CA VAL A 73 -14.46 -2.13 -8.17
C VAL A 73 -14.31 -1.26 -6.92
N VAL A 74 -13.15 -1.31 -6.26
CA VAL A 74 -12.85 -0.55 -5.04
C VAL A 74 -12.53 0.90 -5.39
N ALA A 75 -13.21 1.84 -4.74
CA ALA A 75 -12.88 3.26 -4.81
C ALA A 75 -12.10 3.69 -3.57
N ALA A 76 -10.94 4.32 -3.77
CA ALA A 76 -10.10 4.83 -2.69
C ALA A 76 -10.86 5.87 -1.85
N GLY A 77 -10.75 5.79 -0.52
CA GLY A 77 -11.45 6.68 0.41
C GLY A 77 -12.95 6.39 0.57
N ARG A 78 -13.47 5.31 -0.04
CA ARG A 78 -14.89 4.94 0.00
C ARG A 78 -15.08 3.50 0.50
N GLY A 79 -16.34 3.10 0.65
CA GLY A 79 -16.74 1.81 1.20
C GLY A 79 -17.27 1.95 2.62
N GLY A 80 -17.35 0.83 3.33
CA GLY A 80 -17.98 0.78 4.65
C GLY A 80 -19.49 1.03 4.59
N LYS A 81 -20.16 0.81 5.71
CA LYS A 81 -21.61 1.02 5.89
C LYS A 81 -21.93 1.97 7.04
N SER A 82 -20.90 2.38 7.78
CA SER A 82 -21.00 3.31 8.89
C SER A 82 -19.77 4.21 8.93
N GLU A 83 -19.87 5.32 9.66
CA GLU A 83 -18.77 6.23 9.92
C GLU A 83 -18.28 6.07 11.36
N GLY A 84 -16.97 6.00 11.50
CA GLY A 84 -16.24 6.00 12.75
C GLY A 84 -15.65 7.37 13.07
N PRO A 85 -14.62 7.41 13.94
CA PRO A 85 -13.91 8.64 14.27
C PRO A 85 -13.42 9.40 13.03
N ASP A 86 -13.62 10.71 13.01
CA ASP A 86 -13.17 11.63 11.95
C ASP A 86 -13.59 11.24 10.52
N GLY A 87 -14.75 10.61 10.39
CA GLY A 87 -15.33 10.18 9.12
C GLY A 87 -14.71 8.92 8.55
N LEU A 88 -13.94 8.16 9.34
CA LEU A 88 -13.36 6.89 8.90
C LEU A 88 -14.48 5.90 8.53
N PRO A 89 -14.51 5.35 7.31
CA PRO A 89 -15.50 4.32 6.99
C PRO A 89 -15.24 3.04 7.77
N LEU A 90 -16.30 2.41 8.28
CA LEU A 90 -16.29 1.18 9.06
C LEU A 90 -17.38 0.22 8.59
N THR A 91 -17.39 -1.00 9.13
CA THR A 91 -18.40 -2.04 8.82
C THR A 91 -18.37 -2.43 7.35
N TYR A 92 -17.19 -2.85 6.90
CA TYR A 92 -16.97 -3.33 5.53
C TYR A 92 -17.59 -4.71 5.32
N ASP A 93 -17.86 -5.06 4.06
CA ASP A 93 -18.28 -6.40 3.73
C ASP A 93 -17.14 -7.41 3.92
N ARG A 94 -17.48 -8.62 4.35
CA ARG A 94 -16.54 -9.73 4.54
C ARG A 94 -16.15 -10.36 3.20
N THR A 95 -15.60 -9.56 2.30
CA THR A 95 -15.20 -9.92 0.94
C THR A 95 -13.78 -9.42 0.67
N GLN A 96 -13.20 -9.86 -0.45
CA GLN A 96 -11.90 -9.38 -0.92
C GLN A 96 -11.90 -7.86 -1.15
N ASP A 97 -12.95 -7.33 -1.79
CA ASP A 97 -13.10 -5.89 -2.01
C ASP A 97 -13.29 -5.11 -0.72
N GLY A 98 -14.02 -5.67 0.25
CA GLY A 98 -14.18 -5.07 1.56
C GLY A 98 -12.86 -5.00 2.34
N ALA A 99 -12.00 -6.02 2.22
CA ALA A 99 -10.67 -6.01 2.81
C ALA A 99 -9.75 -4.95 2.18
N ALA A 100 -9.76 -4.85 0.84
CA ALA A 100 -9.02 -3.84 0.10
C ALA A 100 -9.48 -2.42 0.44
N ALA A 101 -10.79 -2.18 0.52
CA ALA A 101 -11.35 -0.90 0.92
C ALA A 101 -10.93 -0.52 2.36
N ALA A 102 -11.04 -1.46 3.31
CA ALA A 102 -10.62 -1.24 4.69
C ALA A 102 -9.14 -0.89 4.81
N ALA A 103 -8.27 -1.71 4.20
CA ALA A 103 -6.82 -1.49 4.20
C ALA A 103 -6.44 -0.12 3.63
N THR A 104 -7.01 0.23 2.48
CA THR A 104 -6.78 1.52 1.83
C THR A 104 -7.22 2.69 2.71
N ASN A 105 -8.42 2.62 3.28
CA ASN A 105 -8.95 3.71 4.10
C ASN A 105 -8.19 3.87 5.43
N TYR A 106 -7.69 2.77 5.99
CA TYR A 106 -6.83 2.83 7.17
C TYR A 106 -5.48 3.49 6.85
N LEU A 107 -4.88 3.18 5.70
CA LEU A 107 -3.67 3.87 5.25
C LEU A 107 -3.89 5.35 4.95
N ILE A 108 -4.98 5.71 4.27
CA ILE A 108 -5.32 7.14 4.03
C ILE A 108 -5.42 7.88 5.35
N TRP A 109 -6.08 7.29 6.35
CA TRP A 109 -6.21 7.92 7.66
C TRP A 109 -4.85 8.03 8.37
N MET A 110 -4.03 6.97 8.31
CA MET A 110 -2.72 6.93 8.99
C MET A 110 -1.70 7.90 8.40
N ASN A 111 -1.77 8.16 7.09
CA ASN A 111 -0.97 9.15 6.37
C ASN A 111 -1.80 10.42 6.18
N SER A 112 -2.28 10.96 7.30
CA SER A 112 -3.07 12.18 7.36
C SER A 112 -2.60 13.05 8.51
N ILE A 113 -2.57 14.37 8.30
CA ILE A 113 -2.30 15.33 9.37
C ILE A 113 -3.25 15.17 10.58
N LYS A 114 -4.41 14.51 10.41
CA LYS A 114 -5.33 14.15 11.50
C LYS A 114 -4.68 13.37 12.65
N ILE A 115 -3.65 12.56 12.36
CA ILE A 115 -2.92 11.80 13.39
C ILE A 115 -2.15 12.69 14.38
N THR A 116 -1.97 13.98 14.06
CA THR A 116 -1.36 14.94 14.98
C THR A 116 -2.26 15.28 16.18
N ASP A 117 -3.58 15.10 16.05
CA ASP A 117 -4.50 15.13 17.18
C ASP A 117 -4.46 13.77 17.91
N LYS A 118 -4.01 13.78 19.17
CA LYS A 118 -3.90 12.55 19.97
C LYS A 118 -5.25 11.89 20.20
N SER A 119 -6.29 12.66 20.45
CA SER A 119 -7.62 12.11 20.72
C SER A 119 -8.17 11.41 19.49
N ALA A 120 -7.97 12.01 18.31
CA ALA A 120 -8.30 11.40 17.02
C ALA A 120 -7.51 10.08 16.81
N ALA A 121 -6.20 10.10 17.03
CA ALA A 121 -5.33 8.94 16.89
C ALA A 121 -5.67 7.79 17.84
N ASP A 122 -5.93 8.09 19.11
CA ASP A 122 -6.32 7.07 20.10
C ASP A 122 -7.70 6.47 19.76
N ALA A 123 -8.65 7.30 19.30
CA ALA A 123 -9.97 6.85 18.85
C ALA A 123 -9.87 5.96 17.60
N MET A 124 -9.00 6.33 16.66
CA MET A 124 -8.71 5.54 15.47
C MET A 124 -8.11 4.17 15.83
N ALA A 125 -7.05 4.15 16.63
CA ALA A 125 -6.42 2.91 17.07
C ALA A 125 -7.43 1.96 17.74
N THR A 126 -8.39 2.53 18.48
CA THR A 126 -9.49 1.79 19.11
C THR A 126 -10.47 1.23 18.07
N ALA A 127 -10.82 2.01 17.05
CA ALA A 127 -11.77 1.62 16.02
C ALA A 127 -11.21 0.54 15.07
N THR A 128 -9.90 0.53 14.81
CA THR A 128 -9.31 -0.32 13.77
C THR A 128 -8.46 -1.47 14.27
N ALA A 129 -8.03 -1.48 15.53
CA ALA A 129 -7.29 -2.62 16.06
C ALA A 129 -8.16 -3.88 16.14
N ALA A 130 -7.59 -5.04 15.79
CA ALA A 130 -8.24 -6.34 15.97
C ALA A 130 -8.40 -6.73 17.44
N ASP A 131 -7.42 -6.37 18.29
CA ASP A 131 -7.36 -6.67 19.72
C ASP A 131 -6.59 -5.59 20.51
N ASP A 132 -6.49 -5.74 21.83
CA ASP A 132 -5.82 -4.79 22.72
C ASP A 132 -4.30 -4.69 22.48
N THR A 133 -3.67 -5.79 22.08
CA THR A 133 -2.24 -5.83 21.73
C THR A 133 -1.99 -4.94 20.51
N THR A 134 -2.80 -5.12 19.47
CA THR A 134 -2.77 -4.32 18.25
C THR A 134 -3.09 -2.85 18.54
N ARG A 135 -4.09 -2.58 19.38
CA ARG A 135 -4.43 -1.22 19.79
C ARG A 135 -3.24 -0.53 20.47
N THR A 136 -2.57 -1.23 21.37
CA THR A 136 -1.39 -0.71 22.08
C THR A 136 -0.22 -0.45 21.11
N ALA A 137 -0.01 -1.34 20.14
CA ALA A 137 1.00 -1.15 19.11
C ALA A 137 0.69 0.07 18.22
N LEU A 138 -0.56 0.21 17.76
CA LEU A 138 -0.99 1.34 16.93
C LEU A 138 -0.87 2.67 17.68
N VAL A 139 -1.30 2.75 18.93
CA VAL A 139 -1.14 3.98 19.75
C VAL A 139 0.33 4.37 19.85
N ARG A 140 1.23 3.40 20.08
CA ARG A 140 2.68 3.66 20.13
C ARG A 140 3.20 4.18 18.80
N SER A 141 2.86 3.51 17.69
CA SER A 141 3.26 3.94 16.36
C SER A 141 2.74 5.34 16.01
N PHE A 142 1.50 5.67 16.40
CA PHE A 142 0.94 7.00 16.19
C PHE A 142 1.62 8.06 17.04
N ASP A 143 1.99 7.75 18.30
CA ASP A 143 2.77 8.66 19.14
C ASP A 143 4.17 8.93 18.53
N GLU A 144 4.80 7.92 17.93
CA GLU A 144 6.08 8.05 17.21
C GLU A 144 5.93 8.89 15.94
N ILE A 145 4.98 8.56 15.05
CA ILE A 145 4.71 9.29 13.80
C ILE A 145 4.42 10.76 14.08
N ARG A 146 3.51 11.04 15.03
CA ARG A 146 3.13 12.40 15.43
C ARG A 146 4.32 13.24 15.90
N SER A 147 5.33 12.61 16.51
CA SER A 147 6.55 13.31 16.92
C SER A 147 7.38 13.80 15.72
N GLY A 148 7.38 13.03 14.63
CA GLY A 148 8.06 13.35 13.37
C GLY A 148 7.30 14.33 12.48
N MET A 149 5.97 14.43 12.63
CA MET A 149 5.12 15.33 11.83
C MET A 149 5.12 16.79 12.29
N ARG A 150 5.96 17.16 13.26
CA ARG A 150 6.01 18.53 13.78
C ARG A 150 6.43 19.49 12.66
N GLY A 151 5.57 20.47 12.37
CA GLY A 151 5.82 21.48 11.36
C GLY A 151 5.26 21.13 9.98
N LEU A 152 4.72 19.93 9.79
CA LEU A 152 3.93 19.59 8.63
C LEU A 152 2.57 20.30 8.69
N THR A 153 2.13 20.79 7.55
CA THR A 153 0.78 21.32 7.30
C THR A 153 -0.03 20.36 6.45
N THR A 154 0.63 19.44 5.75
CA THR A 154 0.01 18.39 4.94
C THR A 154 0.80 17.11 5.07
N ASP A 155 0.06 16.02 5.18
CA ASP A 155 0.49 14.64 4.98
C ASP A 155 -0.74 13.95 4.38
N GLU A 156 -0.61 13.47 3.14
CA GLU A 156 -1.72 12.95 2.35
C GLU A 156 -1.24 11.82 1.44
N LEU A 157 -1.70 10.60 1.73
CA LEU A 157 -1.66 9.51 0.77
C LEU A 157 -2.74 9.70 -0.30
N GLN A 158 -2.38 9.48 -1.58
CA GLN A 158 -3.30 9.65 -2.71
C GLN A 158 -3.51 8.35 -3.52
N PRO A 159 -4.18 7.31 -2.95
CA PRO A 159 -4.26 6.00 -3.60
C PRO A 159 -4.94 5.99 -4.96
N ALA A 160 -5.87 6.92 -5.21
CA ALA A 160 -6.53 7.03 -6.52
C ALA A 160 -5.54 7.22 -7.68
N ARG A 161 -4.34 7.79 -7.44
CA ARG A 161 -3.29 7.97 -8.45
C ARG A 161 -2.51 6.68 -8.73
N GLY A 162 -2.59 5.70 -7.84
CA GLY A 162 -1.83 4.47 -7.88
C GLY A 162 -2.67 3.24 -8.23
N ALA A 163 -2.40 2.14 -7.52
CA ALA A 163 -3.02 0.84 -7.71
C ALA A 163 -3.01 0.02 -6.40
N TYR A 164 -3.76 -1.07 -6.37
CA TYR A 164 -3.76 -2.01 -5.26
C TYR A 164 -3.72 -3.47 -5.74
N ALA A 165 -3.30 -4.37 -4.87
CA ALA A 165 -3.40 -5.81 -5.08
C ALA A 165 -3.83 -6.47 -3.77
N VAL A 166 -4.73 -7.45 -3.85
CA VAL A 166 -4.99 -8.36 -2.73
C VAL A 166 -4.17 -9.61 -2.93
N ALA A 167 -3.04 -9.69 -2.24
CA ALA A 167 -2.07 -10.77 -2.44
C ALA A 167 -2.46 -12.06 -1.75
N ARG A 168 -3.07 -11.94 -0.56
CA ARG A 168 -3.61 -13.07 0.19
C ARG A 168 -5.00 -12.73 0.65
N TYR A 169 -5.90 -13.68 0.50
CA TYR A 169 -7.26 -13.54 0.99
C TYR A 169 -7.78 -14.86 1.53
N SER A 170 -8.40 -14.76 2.70
CA SER A 170 -9.35 -15.73 3.24
C SER A 170 -10.53 -14.93 3.84
N PRO A 171 -11.65 -15.59 4.18
CA PRO A 171 -12.72 -14.92 4.90
C PRO A 171 -12.26 -14.32 6.24
N ASP A 172 -11.17 -14.78 6.86
CA ASP A 172 -10.70 -14.34 8.18
C ASP A 172 -9.52 -13.36 8.12
N SER A 173 -8.82 -13.26 7.00
CA SER A 173 -7.61 -12.44 6.87
C SER A 173 -7.32 -12.04 5.43
N ALA A 174 -6.67 -10.90 5.24
CA ALA A 174 -6.16 -10.47 3.95
C ALA A 174 -4.85 -9.68 4.09
N THR A 175 -4.01 -9.78 3.06
CA THR A 175 -2.85 -8.92 2.84
C THR A 175 -3.11 -8.10 1.58
N VAL A 176 -3.11 -6.78 1.74
CA VAL A 176 -3.38 -5.82 0.67
C VAL A 176 -2.14 -4.98 0.45
N TYR A 177 -1.65 -4.94 -0.79
CA TYR A 177 -0.63 -4.00 -1.20
C TYR A 177 -1.27 -2.76 -1.80
N VAL A 178 -0.76 -1.60 -1.42
CA VAL A 178 -1.18 -0.30 -1.95
C VAL A 178 0.05 0.41 -2.47
N TRP A 179 0.09 0.66 -3.77
CA TRP A 179 1.11 1.51 -4.38
C TRP A 179 0.51 2.88 -4.63
N ALA A 180 1.06 3.92 -4.02
CA ALA A 180 0.51 5.28 -4.09
C ALA A 180 1.57 6.34 -3.76
N PRO A 181 1.37 7.60 -4.17
CA PRO A 181 2.18 8.70 -3.69
C PRO A 181 1.66 9.21 -2.35
N GLU A 182 2.58 9.59 -1.49
CA GLU A 182 2.34 10.42 -0.31
C GLU A 182 2.90 11.81 -0.58
N VAL A 183 2.09 12.83 -0.29
CA VAL A 183 2.46 14.24 -0.38
C VAL A 183 2.56 14.79 1.02
N THR A 184 3.73 15.35 1.36
CA THR A 184 3.93 16.10 2.59
C THR A 184 4.23 17.54 2.27
N ALA A 185 3.77 18.47 3.12
CA ALA A 185 4.13 19.88 3.02
C ALA A 185 4.36 20.48 4.39
N ASP A 186 5.28 21.45 4.48
CA ASP A 186 5.58 22.17 5.72
C ASP A 186 4.95 23.57 5.75
N ALA A 187 5.13 24.29 6.87
CA ALA A 187 4.60 25.64 7.04
C ALA A 187 5.27 26.70 6.13
N SER A 188 6.41 26.39 5.50
CA SER A 188 7.06 27.27 4.52
C SER A 188 6.45 27.14 3.12
N GLY A 189 5.59 26.12 2.92
CA GLY A 189 5.02 25.77 1.62
C GLY A 189 5.92 24.84 0.80
N ALA A 190 7.03 24.36 1.36
CA ALA A 190 7.83 23.33 0.72
C ALA A 190 7.06 22.01 0.74
N SER A 191 6.89 21.40 -0.43
CA SER A 191 6.21 20.11 -0.60
C SER A 191 7.15 19.05 -1.11
N GLN A 192 7.00 17.83 -0.59
CA GLN A 192 7.69 16.64 -1.08
C GLN A 192 6.65 15.59 -1.47
N GLN A 193 7.00 14.77 -2.46
CA GLN A 193 6.19 13.63 -2.84
C GLN A 193 7.08 12.40 -2.94
N THR A 194 6.63 11.29 -2.36
CA THR A 194 7.32 10.00 -2.41
C THR A 194 6.35 8.91 -2.84
N TRP A 195 6.78 8.01 -3.72
CA TRP A 195 6.02 6.82 -4.07
C TRP A 195 6.51 5.63 -3.25
N GLY A 196 5.58 4.76 -2.86
CA GLY A 196 5.90 3.55 -2.13
C GLY A 196 4.81 2.49 -2.28
N ILE A 197 5.15 1.28 -1.86
CA ILE A 197 4.23 0.16 -1.71
C ILE A 197 4.06 -0.14 -0.22
N ASP A 198 2.85 0.00 0.28
CA ASP A 198 2.47 -0.36 1.64
C ASP A 198 1.78 -1.72 1.66
N ALA A 199 2.26 -2.61 2.54
CA ALA A 199 1.69 -3.92 2.80
C ALA A 199 0.82 -3.89 4.06
N VAL A 200 -0.49 -3.97 3.90
CA VAL A 200 -1.45 -3.87 5.00
C VAL A 200 -2.06 -5.24 5.30
N ASN A 201 -1.89 -5.70 6.53
CA ASN A 201 -2.56 -6.90 7.01
C ASN A 201 -3.83 -6.56 7.77
N VAL A 202 -4.95 -7.09 7.29
CA VAL A 202 -6.25 -6.99 7.95
C VAL A 202 -6.78 -8.36 8.33
N VAL A 203 -7.52 -8.43 9.44
CA VAL A 203 -8.20 -9.62 9.93
C VAL A 203 -9.67 -9.31 10.18
N TRP A 204 -10.53 -10.30 9.99
CA TRP A 204 -11.95 -10.16 10.28
C TRP A 204 -12.18 -10.32 11.79
N ALA A 205 -12.48 -9.23 12.47
CA ALA A 205 -12.67 -9.22 13.92
C ALA A 205 -13.82 -8.29 14.31
N ARG A 206 -14.64 -8.75 15.26
CA ARG A 206 -15.78 -7.98 15.80
C ARG A 206 -16.75 -7.49 14.71
N GLY A 207 -16.93 -8.28 13.65
CA GLY A 207 -17.87 -8.00 12.55
C GLY A 207 -17.37 -6.99 11.51
N ASP A 208 -16.06 -6.76 11.43
CA ASP A 208 -15.46 -5.82 10.49
C ASP A 208 -14.01 -6.24 10.13
N TRP A 209 -13.44 -5.65 9.08
CA TRP A 209 -12.00 -5.76 8.81
C TRP A 209 -11.23 -4.87 9.78
N LYS A 210 -10.18 -5.39 10.42
CA LYS A 210 -9.38 -4.70 11.43
C LYS A 210 -7.89 -4.89 11.15
N LEU A 211 -7.07 -3.90 11.52
CA LEU A 211 -5.61 -4.03 11.47
C LEU A 211 -5.15 -5.14 12.40
N ASN A 212 -4.16 -5.92 11.96
CA ASN A 212 -3.39 -6.84 12.80
C ASN A 212 -2.05 -6.20 13.17
N HIS A 213 -1.58 -6.39 14.40
CA HIS A 213 -0.33 -5.83 14.92
C HIS A 213 0.94 -6.23 14.17
N GLU A 214 0.88 -7.30 13.36
CA GLU A 214 2.08 -7.90 12.78
C GLU A 214 2.62 -7.18 11.54
N LEU A 215 1.88 -6.29 10.86
CA LEU A 215 2.39 -5.74 9.60
C LEU A 215 1.70 -4.45 9.10
N ILE A 216 2.48 -3.37 9.01
CA ILE A 216 2.41 -2.39 7.92
C ILE A 216 3.84 -2.20 7.41
N VAL A 217 4.23 -2.91 6.36
CA VAL A 217 5.58 -2.77 5.78
C VAL A 217 5.51 -1.86 4.59
N ARG A 218 6.28 -0.78 4.62
CA ARG A 218 6.49 0.08 3.46
C ARG A 218 7.79 -0.30 2.77
N SER A 219 7.71 -0.57 1.48
CA SER A 219 8.85 -0.59 0.58
C SER A 219 8.82 0.68 -0.27
N GLY A 220 9.96 1.34 -0.44
CA GLY A 220 10.07 2.59 -1.20
C GLY A 220 11.42 2.72 -1.88
N GLY A 221 11.49 3.55 -2.92
CA GLY A 221 12.72 3.81 -3.66
C GLY A 221 12.47 4.04 -5.15
N ALA A 222 13.54 4.35 -5.90
CA ALA A 222 13.47 4.70 -7.33
C ALA A 222 12.79 3.62 -8.21
N ALA A 223 12.75 2.36 -7.75
CA ALA A 223 12.07 1.27 -8.44
C ALA A 223 10.53 1.39 -8.42
N ALA A 224 9.97 2.19 -7.51
CA ALA A 224 8.54 2.43 -7.38
C ALA A 224 8.10 3.80 -7.96
N ASP A 225 9.04 4.63 -8.42
CA ASP A 225 8.74 5.95 -8.95
C ASP A 225 8.28 5.88 -10.42
N PRO A 226 7.19 6.57 -10.80
CA PRO A 226 6.84 6.75 -12.20
C PRO A 226 7.74 7.79 -12.87
N LYS A 227 7.72 7.86 -14.20
CA LYS A 227 8.52 8.79 -15.00
C LYS A 227 8.24 10.25 -14.68
N ASP A 228 6.98 10.57 -14.42
CA ASP A 228 6.55 11.87 -13.87
C ASP A 228 5.91 11.64 -12.50
N PRO A 229 6.69 11.72 -11.40
CA PRO A 229 6.16 11.59 -10.05
C PRO A 229 5.05 12.58 -9.76
N SER A 230 5.12 13.82 -10.28
CA SER A 230 4.12 14.85 -9.99
C SER A 230 2.79 14.63 -10.72
N GLY A 231 2.80 13.90 -11.84
CA GLY A 231 1.63 13.60 -12.66
C GLY A 231 0.87 12.33 -12.24
N ASN A 232 -0.10 11.93 -13.06
CA ASN A 232 -0.81 10.65 -12.90
C ASN A 232 -0.18 9.61 -13.83
N PRO A 233 0.40 8.52 -13.30
CA PRO A 233 0.96 7.46 -14.13
C PRO A 233 -0.11 6.83 -15.02
N THR A 234 0.22 6.58 -16.28
CA THR A 234 -0.69 5.86 -17.20
C THR A 234 -0.87 4.41 -16.76
N SER A 235 -2.00 3.77 -17.07
CA SER A 235 -2.24 2.37 -16.69
C SER A 235 -1.14 1.41 -17.18
N ALA A 236 -0.56 1.65 -18.35
CA ALA A 236 0.57 0.88 -18.88
C ALA A 236 1.86 1.09 -18.06
N GLU A 237 2.11 2.33 -17.60
CA GLU A 237 3.23 2.63 -16.71
C GLU A 237 3.06 1.98 -15.34
N LYS A 238 1.86 2.06 -14.74
CA LYS A 238 1.56 1.35 -13.49
C LYS A 238 1.82 -0.14 -13.63
N ARG A 239 1.32 -0.77 -14.70
CA ARG A 239 1.57 -2.18 -15.01
C ARG A 239 3.06 -2.47 -15.09
N SER A 240 3.80 -1.63 -15.79
CA SER A 240 5.24 -1.81 -15.97
C SER A 240 6.05 -1.64 -14.69
N ILE A 241 5.64 -0.81 -13.74
CA ILE A 241 6.34 -0.65 -12.45
C ILE A 241 6.04 -1.87 -11.57
N LEU A 242 4.77 -2.22 -11.47
CA LEU A 242 4.27 -3.22 -10.53
C LEU A 242 4.54 -4.66 -10.99
N SER A 243 4.86 -4.87 -12.27
CA SER A 243 5.35 -6.15 -12.78
C SER A 243 6.82 -6.42 -12.48
N ARG A 244 7.57 -5.43 -11.94
CA ARG A 244 9.05 -5.51 -11.77
C ARG A 244 9.52 -5.71 -10.32
N THR A 245 8.64 -5.64 -9.33
CA THR A 245 9.03 -5.63 -7.91
C THR A 245 9.10 -7.06 -7.34
N PRO A 246 10.09 -7.49 -6.53
CA PRO A 246 11.48 -7.01 -6.45
C PRO A 246 12.58 -8.09 -6.64
N GLU A 247 13.79 -7.60 -6.92
CA GLU A 247 15.07 -8.34 -6.96
C GLU A 247 15.75 -8.50 -5.57
N ASP A 248 15.16 -7.96 -4.48
CA ASP A 248 15.75 -8.00 -3.13
C ASP A 248 14.99 -8.99 -2.21
N PRO A 249 15.61 -10.08 -1.71
CA PRO A 249 14.92 -11.20 -1.05
C PRO A 249 14.34 -10.91 0.37
N GLY A 250 14.44 -9.68 0.88
CA GLY A 250 13.90 -9.27 2.18
C GLY A 250 12.58 -8.47 2.14
N GLU A 251 12.21 -7.93 0.99
CA GLU A 251 11.04 -7.07 0.80
C GLU A 251 9.96 -7.83 0.01
N ILE A 252 8.74 -7.92 0.56
CA ILE A 252 7.54 -8.32 -0.20
C ILE A 252 7.76 -9.58 -1.07
N GLN A 253 7.94 -10.73 -0.42
CA GLN A 253 8.29 -12.00 -1.09
C GLN A 253 7.20 -12.60 -2.02
N ASP A 254 6.08 -11.92 -2.24
CA ASP A 254 4.87 -12.48 -2.86
C ASP A 254 4.50 -11.82 -4.21
N SER A 255 5.38 -11.03 -4.81
CA SER A 255 5.02 -9.98 -5.78
C SER A 255 4.95 -10.40 -7.25
N ALA A 256 5.49 -11.55 -7.65
CA ALA A 256 5.66 -11.88 -9.07
C ALA A 256 4.38 -12.33 -9.81
N GLU A 257 3.30 -12.67 -9.10
CA GLU A 257 2.05 -13.21 -9.70
C GLU A 257 0.77 -12.45 -9.29
N GLN A 258 0.89 -11.27 -8.67
CA GLN A 258 -0.28 -10.55 -8.18
C GLN A 258 -1.02 -9.81 -9.28
N SER A 259 -2.34 -9.95 -9.29
CA SER A 259 -3.23 -9.19 -10.17
C SER A 259 -3.47 -7.79 -9.59
N TRP A 260 -2.58 -6.86 -9.90
CA TRP A 260 -2.76 -5.44 -9.57
C TRP A 260 -3.96 -4.84 -10.31
N LEU A 261 -4.69 -3.99 -9.61
CA LEU A 261 -5.90 -3.31 -10.10
C LEU A 261 -5.77 -1.81 -9.87
N GLU A 262 -6.26 -1.02 -10.82
CA GLU A 262 -6.54 0.40 -10.57
C GLU A 262 -7.78 0.56 -9.70
N TYR A 263 -7.81 1.61 -8.89
CA TYR A 263 -9.03 1.99 -8.19
C TYR A 263 -10.13 2.41 -9.17
N ALA A 264 -11.39 2.15 -8.81
CA ALA A 264 -12.56 2.51 -9.60
C ALA A 264 -12.67 4.02 -9.87
N ASN A 265 -12.13 4.84 -8.97
CA ASN A 265 -12.06 6.30 -9.06
C ASN A 265 -10.67 6.83 -9.44
N ALA A 266 -9.81 6.00 -10.05
CA ALA A 266 -8.54 6.48 -10.59
C ALA A 266 -8.78 7.55 -11.68
N PRO A 267 -7.98 8.62 -11.73
CA PRO A 267 -8.05 9.62 -12.80
C PRO A 267 -7.45 9.04 -14.09
N HIS A 268 -8.09 9.33 -15.22
CA HIS A 268 -7.66 8.97 -16.58
C HIS A 268 -7.56 10.22 -17.44
#